data_AF-A0A519NLY6-F1
#
_entry.id   AF-A0A519NLY6-F1
#
_cell.length_a   1.000
_cell.length_b   1.000
_cell.length_c   1.000
_cell.angle_alpha   90.00
_cell.angle_beta   90.00
_cell.angle_gamma   90.00
#
_symmetry.space_group_name_H-M   'P 1'
#
loop_
_entity.id
_entity.type
_entity.pdbx_description
1 polymer ?
#
loop_
_entity_poly.entity_id
_entity_poly.type
_entity_poly.pdbx_seq_one_letter_code
_entity_poly.pdbx_strand_id
1 'polypeptide(L)' 'MRTDAFALRHIGPRENDVQHMLKTIGVESIDQLVYETLPDDIRLKAP' A
#
# COMPACT_ATOMS: atom_id res chain seq x y z
N MET A 1 5.69 1.30 21.14
CA MET A 1 6.44 1.66 19.92
C MET A 1 7.24 0.45 19.48
N ARG A 2 7.12 -0.01 18.22
CA ARG A 2 8.02 -1.04 17.63
C ARG A 2 9.19 -0.32 16.97
N THR A 3 10.26 -0.10 17.72
CA THR A 3 11.43 0.71 17.30
C THR A 3 12.43 -0.07 16.42
N ASP A 4 12.33 -1.40 16.42
CA ASP A 4 13.09 -2.35 15.61
C ASP A 4 12.60 -2.45 14.16
N ALA A 5 11.32 -2.13 13.91
CA ALA A 5 10.73 -2.19 12.58
C ALA A 5 11.21 -1.03 11.69
N PHE A 6 12.18 -1.31 10.82
CA PHE A 6 12.70 -0.35 9.83
C PHE A 6 11.59 0.25 8.96
N ALA A 7 10.65 -0.56 8.49
CA ALA A 7 9.54 -0.12 7.63
C ALA A 7 8.72 1.02 8.25
N LEU A 8 8.48 1.00 9.57
CA LEU A 8 7.73 2.05 10.27
C LEU A 8 8.49 3.39 10.37
N ARG A 9 9.81 3.37 10.17
CA ARG A 9 10.66 4.57 10.12
C ARG A 9 10.91 5.05 8.69
N HIS A 10 10.83 4.15 7.72
CA HIS A 10 11.15 4.42 6.31
C HIS A 10 9.92 4.80 5.48
N ILE A 11 8.78 4.13 5.70
CA ILE A 11 7.53 4.42 4.99
C ILE A 11 6.92 5.67 5.63
N GLY A 12 6.88 6.75 4.85
CA GLY A 12 6.40 8.06 5.30
C GLY A 12 4.91 8.08 5.68
N PRO A 13 3.99 7.68 4.78
CA PRO A 13 2.56 7.67 5.08
C PRO A 13 2.22 6.79 6.28
N ARG A 14 1.52 7.37 7.25
CA ARG A 14 0.91 6.64 8.35
C ARG A 14 -0.43 6.06 7.91
N GLU A 15 -0.99 5.18 8.73
CA GLU A 15 -2.28 4.54 8.44
C GLU A 15 -3.37 5.55 8.08
N ASN A 16 -3.50 6.65 8.85
CA ASN A 16 -4.47 7.71 8.55
C ASN A 16 -4.19 8.44 7.24
N ASP A 17 -2.91 8.64 6.89
CA ASP A 17 -2.52 9.27 5.62
C ASP A 17 -2.89 8.34 4.45
N VAL A 18 -2.62 7.03 4.59
CA VAL A 18 -2.99 6.03 3.60
C VAL A 18 -4.50 6.00 3.41
N GLN A 19 -5.30 6.00 4.48
CA GLN A 19 -6.76 6.06 4.37
C GLN A 19 -7.24 7.33 3.66
N HIS A 20 -6.63 8.49 3.95
CA HIS A 20 -6.92 9.74 3.26
C HIS A 20 -6.57 9.69 1.77
N MET A 21 -5.40 9.13 1.42
CA MET A 21 -4.92 8.98 0.05
C MET A 21 -5.83 8.04 -0.76
N LEU A 22 -6.17 6.87 -0.22
CA LEU A 22 -7.06 5.89 -0.87
C LEU A 22 -8.43 6.50 -1.16
N LYS A 23 -9.01 7.21 -0.17
CA LYS A 23 -10.27 7.94 -0.35
C LYS A 23 -10.17 9.03 -1.43
N THR A 24 -9.03 9.71 -1.51
CA THR A 24 -8.82 10.79 -2.50
C THR A 24 -8.80 10.26 -3.92
N ILE A 25 -8.22 9.08 -4.14
CA ILE A 25 -8.16 8.43 -5.46
C ILE A 25 -9.34 7.47 -5.72
N GLY A 26 -10.23 7.28 -4.76
CA GLY A 26 -11.49 6.54 -4.93
C GLY A 26 -11.38 5.03 -4.86
N VAL A 27 -10.35 4.48 -4.19
CA VAL A 27 -10.17 3.03 -4.00
C VAL A 27 -10.28 2.66 -2.52
N GLU A 28 -10.65 1.42 -2.24
CA GLU A 28 -10.94 0.94 -0.88
C GLU A 28 -9.72 0.36 -0.16
N SER A 29 -8.70 -0.08 -0.91
CA SER A 29 -7.50 -0.71 -0.34
C SER A 29 -6.27 -0.57 -1.23
N ILE A 30 -5.09 -0.79 -0.63
CA ILE A 30 -3.83 -0.90 -1.38
C ILE A 30 -3.86 -2.10 -2.33
N ASP A 31 -4.49 -3.22 -1.93
CA ASP A 31 -4.59 -4.40 -2.79
C ASP A 31 -5.42 -4.14 -4.04
N GLN A 32 -6.56 -3.43 -3.91
CA GLN A 32 -7.34 -2.98 -5.05
C GLN A 32 -6.52 -2.07 -5.96
N LEU A 33 -5.83 -1.07 -5.39
CA LEU A 33 -4.98 -0.15 -6.16
C LEU A 33 -3.92 -0.92 -6.97
N VAL A 34 -3.25 -1.89 -6.35
CA VAL A 34 -2.22 -2.71 -7.01
C VAL A 34 -2.83 -3.54 -8.14
N TYR A 35 -4.00 -4.16 -7.91
CA TYR A 35 -4.68 -4.99 -8.91
C TYR A 35 -5.16 -4.17 -10.12
N GLU A 36 -5.69 -2.97 -9.90
CA GLU A 36 -6.14 -2.10 -10.99
C GLU A 36 -4.96 -1.46 -11.76
N THR A 37 -3.76 -1.45 -11.19
CA THR A 37 -2.56 -0.85 -11.81
C THR A 37 -1.71 -1.86 -12.58
N LEU A 38 -1.61 -3.11 -12.09
CA LEU A 38 -0.71 -4.11 -12.65
C LEU A 38 -1.49 -5.23 -13.36
N PRO A 39 -1.22 -5.50 -14.66
CA PRO A 39 -1.77 -6.66 -15.35
C PRO A 39 -1.36 -7.98 -14.67
N ASP A 40 -2.31 -8.92 -14.59
CA ASP A 40 -2.10 -10.22 -13.95
C ASP A 40 -0.94 -11.02 -14.57
N ASP A 41 -0.77 -10.93 -15.88
CA ASP A 41 0.19 -11.72 -16.64
C ASP A 41 1.66 -11.42 -16.29
N ILE A 42 1.94 -10.24 -15.72
CA ILE A 42 3.29 -9.80 -15.35
C ILE A 42 3.53 -9.79 -13.83
N ARG A 43 2.54 -10.18 -13.03
CA ARG A 43 2.65 -10.18 -11.57
C ARG A 43 3.43 -11.39 -11.08
N LEU A 44 4.26 -11.19 -10.05
CA LEU A 44 4.97 -12.30 -9.38
C LEU A 44 3.97 -13.26 -8.72
N LYS A 45 4.14 -14.57 -8.94
CA LYS A 45 3.26 -15.63 -8.39
C LYS A 45 3.60 -15.99 -6.93
N ALA A 46 4.82 -15.69 -6.48
CA ALA A 46 5.33 -15.96 -5.15
C ALA A 46 6.40 -14.90 -4.78
N PRO A 47 6.62 -14.62 -3.49
CA PRO A 47 7.62 -13.67 -2.99
C PRO A 47 9.06 -14.09 -3.25
#